data_AF-A0A150U1V5-F1
#
_entry.id   AF-A0A150U1V5-F1
#
_cell.length_a   1.000
_cell.length_b   1.000
_cell.length_c   1.000
_cell.angle_alpha   90.00
_cell.angle_beta   90.00
_cell.angle_gamma   90.00
#
_symmetry.space_group_name_H-M   'P 1'
#
loop_
_entity.id
_entity.type
_entity.pdbx_description
1 polymer ?
#
loop_
_entity_poly.entity_id
_entity_poly.type
_entity_poly.pdbx_seq_one_letter_code
_entity_poly.pdbx_strand_id
1 'polypeptide(L)'
;MANNDFQILIAVDLYPAVSVVELRDRLPHEREDRRTLLLTEFGAPRLAPPPDTSPIDWTAVGRAVEKLVAEVHAIRGDRPTVLFIGGRGPLAVFVHLGYLLSKFGGRQVVLNQPPGGGPWEHFAMEGAAAEAPPLFDLLAGMPAEDVPSSGRVGIYIDTAGRDTPRATFADLIKEEGDHVAGIVKLRSSAPLRLTPKDVPALVLQLTQFLSQAPARYPDRSGVSLFVGGPAQVAFAVGRAINPTVVGKDIWLTEYRAPRYERVYSLPFNPRREPEIPRGAEDANARRDVLDAMADGIAELKRFLEPKHLPDGILPDSERERFIARLQKLDQARQARDDDAFELRALEGHYTLGEGLLEALRRSTPQEQQDFAKLLLLHELVHDWQTLRSTNHLAVGRACFVLEQVDCAADAFAVRALMNMELDTGGTKARAQVRDRLRHWLRMVLHGISSFDIMEHGSKIEQLAERRLRRYLIWHLQLARAATVSDASHVDAMLRPALSVELAPLAGKIDTERHEKVVTRALPDTELFCAVGGYLVRQARRPGFEPGALVDAVRTYAYEPIQKAMVFLVDEHRAKLAPWIV
;
A
#
# COMPACT_ATOMS: atom_id res chain seq x y z
N MET A 1 -32.39 31.99 7.38
CA MET A 1 -31.04 31.72 7.92
C MET A 1 -30.82 32.69 9.05
N ALA A 2 -30.34 32.24 10.21
CA ALA A 2 -29.96 33.18 11.26
C ALA A 2 -28.79 34.03 10.76
N ASN A 3 -28.73 35.31 11.14
CA ASN A 3 -27.78 36.24 10.53
C ASN A 3 -26.31 36.00 10.98
N ASN A 4 -26.07 35.04 11.90
CA ASN A 4 -24.80 34.85 12.60
C ASN A 4 -24.06 33.53 12.30
N ASP A 5 -24.57 32.65 11.43
CA ASP A 5 -23.89 31.36 11.17
C ASP A 5 -22.58 31.56 10.35
N PHE A 6 -21.50 30.89 10.77
CA PHE A 6 -20.23 30.84 10.05
C PHE A 6 -20.39 30.02 8.76
N GLN A 7 -19.76 30.44 7.66
CA GLN A 7 -19.91 29.78 6.36
C GLN A 7 -18.58 29.21 5.86
N ILE A 8 -18.58 27.93 5.48
CA ILE A 8 -17.45 27.30 4.80
C ILE A 8 -17.92 26.80 3.44
N LEU A 9 -17.24 27.22 2.38
CA LEU A 9 -17.39 26.67 1.03
C LEU A 9 -16.27 25.65 0.78
N ILE A 10 -16.66 24.39 0.57
CA ILE A 10 -15.79 23.32 0.06
C ILE A 10 -15.96 23.29 -1.46
N ALA A 11 -14.89 23.61 -2.18
CA ALA A 11 -14.85 23.58 -3.64
C ALA A 11 -14.08 22.34 -4.12
N VAL A 12 -14.78 21.38 -4.72
CA VAL A 12 -14.18 20.24 -5.42
C VAL A 12 -13.75 20.72 -6.81
N ASP A 13 -12.49 21.12 -6.95
CA ASP A 13 -11.94 21.75 -8.16
C ASP A 13 -11.03 20.82 -8.97
N LEU A 14 -11.37 19.53 -9.03
CA LEU A 14 -10.53 18.51 -9.68
C LEU A 14 -10.65 18.55 -11.20
N TYR A 15 -11.82 18.84 -11.77
CA TYR A 15 -11.99 19.00 -13.21
C TYR A 15 -11.96 20.48 -13.65
N PRO A 16 -11.43 20.80 -14.85
CA PRO A 16 -11.48 22.15 -15.38
C PRO A 16 -12.94 22.59 -15.58
N ALA A 17 -13.20 23.89 -15.39
CA ALA A 17 -14.52 24.54 -15.40
C ALA A 17 -15.27 24.66 -14.04
N VAL A 18 -14.58 24.56 -12.91
CA VAL A 18 -15.13 25.03 -11.63
C VAL A 18 -14.67 26.46 -11.38
N SER A 19 -15.58 27.42 -11.51
CA SER A 19 -15.34 28.78 -11.04
C SER A 19 -15.73 28.89 -9.58
N VAL A 20 -14.74 29.08 -8.70
CA VAL A 20 -14.97 29.33 -7.27
C VAL A 20 -15.77 30.63 -7.08
N VAL A 21 -15.59 31.61 -7.96
CA VAL A 21 -16.37 32.85 -7.97
C VAL A 21 -17.84 32.54 -8.20
N GLU A 22 -18.18 31.75 -9.22
CA GLU A 22 -19.57 31.38 -9.51
C GLU A 22 -20.23 30.61 -8.36
N LEU A 23 -19.49 29.75 -7.65
CA LEU A 23 -19.99 29.07 -6.47
C LEU A 23 -20.24 30.05 -5.32
N ARG A 24 -19.32 31.00 -5.09
CA ARG A 24 -19.45 32.01 -4.02
C ARG A 24 -20.61 32.97 -4.26
N ASP A 25 -20.88 33.33 -5.52
CA ASP A 25 -21.99 34.23 -5.89
C ASP A 25 -23.37 33.62 -5.61
N ARG A 26 -23.43 32.30 -5.46
CA ARG A 26 -24.67 31.56 -5.14
C ARG A 26 -24.91 31.48 -3.64
N LEU A 27 -23.90 31.77 -2.84
CA LEU A 27 -24.03 31.69 -1.40
C LEU A 27 -24.72 32.95 -0.83
N PRO A 28 -25.54 32.80 0.21
CA PRO A 28 -26.25 33.93 0.82
C PRO A 28 -25.29 34.98 1.39
N HIS A 29 -25.41 36.23 0.90
CA HIS A 29 -24.71 37.48 1.29
C HIS A 29 -23.18 37.42 1.32
N GLU A 30 -22.49 38.47 0.86
CA GLU A 30 -21.06 38.65 1.16
C GLU A 30 -20.90 38.82 2.68
N ARG A 31 -20.32 37.81 3.34
CA ARG A 31 -20.03 37.84 4.77
C ARG A 31 -18.51 37.88 4.95
N GLU A 32 -18.02 38.76 5.81
CA GLU A 32 -16.58 38.85 6.15
C GLU A 32 -16.03 37.51 6.67
N ASP A 33 -16.88 36.70 7.30
CA ASP A 33 -16.51 35.42 7.93
C ASP A 33 -16.62 34.19 7.03
N ARG A 34 -16.61 34.32 5.69
CA ARG A 34 -16.66 33.15 4.79
C ARG A 34 -15.26 32.60 4.50
N ARG A 35 -15.06 31.32 4.78
CA ARG A 35 -13.86 30.58 4.33
C ARG A 35 -14.18 29.73 3.11
N THR A 36 -13.27 29.72 2.15
CA THR A 36 -13.34 28.86 0.97
C THR A 36 -12.14 27.94 0.98
N LEU A 37 -12.36 26.65 0.81
CA LEU A 37 -11.36 25.59 0.82
C LEU A 37 -11.41 24.87 -0.53
N LEU A 38 -10.31 24.91 -1.28
CA LEU A 38 -10.22 24.21 -2.57
C LEU A 38 -9.54 22.86 -2.34
N LEU A 39 -10.10 21.78 -2.88
CA LEU A 39 -9.54 20.44 -2.68
C LEU A 39 -8.08 20.33 -3.19
N THR A 40 -7.74 21.05 -4.26
CA THR A 40 -6.36 21.09 -4.78
C THR A 40 -5.35 21.76 -3.83
N GLU A 41 -5.78 22.68 -2.97
CA GLU A 41 -4.91 23.32 -1.95
C GLU A 41 -4.48 22.32 -0.86
N PHE A 42 -5.18 21.20 -0.72
CA PHE A 42 -4.85 20.11 0.20
C PHE A 42 -4.06 18.98 -0.46
N GLY A 43 -3.56 19.19 -1.69
CA GLY A 43 -2.67 18.28 -2.41
C GLY A 43 -3.35 17.34 -3.39
N ALA A 44 -4.65 17.52 -3.69
CA ALA A 44 -5.29 16.74 -4.75
C ALA A 44 -4.79 17.18 -6.13
N PRO A 45 -4.47 16.25 -7.05
CA PRO A 45 -4.10 16.59 -8.41
C PRO A 45 -5.31 17.10 -9.19
N ARG A 46 -5.08 18.06 -10.10
CA ARG A 46 -6.07 18.37 -11.14
C ARG A 46 -6.14 17.23 -12.13
N LEU A 47 -7.37 16.88 -12.50
CA LEU A 47 -7.68 15.79 -13.41
C LEU A 47 -8.11 16.36 -14.75
N ALA A 48 -7.69 15.73 -15.84
CA ALA A 48 -8.22 16.09 -17.15
C ALA A 48 -9.68 15.63 -17.27
N PRO A 49 -10.49 16.26 -18.14
CA PRO A 49 -11.86 15.81 -18.39
C PRO A 49 -11.91 14.35 -18.86
N PRO A 50 -12.89 13.54 -18.43
CA PRO A 50 -13.09 12.22 -19.02
C PRO A 50 -13.42 12.31 -20.53
N PRO A 51 -13.01 11.32 -21.36
CA PRO A 51 -12.35 10.07 -20.99
C PRO A 51 -10.83 10.16 -21.14
N ASP A 52 -10.16 10.95 -20.30
CA ASP A 52 -8.71 10.79 -20.12
C ASP A 52 -8.43 9.37 -19.56
N THR A 53 -7.47 8.66 -20.16
CA THR A 53 -7.02 7.33 -19.75
C THR A 53 -5.83 7.39 -18.78
N SER A 54 -5.33 8.58 -18.47
CA SER A 54 -4.20 8.77 -17.56
C SER A 54 -4.50 8.17 -16.18
N PRO A 55 -3.53 7.50 -15.53
CA PRO A 55 -3.71 7.03 -14.15
C PRO A 55 -4.07 8.19 -13.22
N ILE A 56 -5.06 7.98 -12.35
CA ILE A 56 -5.44 8.95 -11.32
C ILE A 56 -4.78 8.51 -10.01
N ASP A 57 -4.10 9.43 -9.34
CA ASP A 57 -3.59 9.19 -8.00
C ASP A 57 -4.74 9.30 -6.97
N TRP A 58 -5.49 8.21 -6.85
CA TRP A 58 -6.62 8.11 -5.95
C TRP A 58 -6.21 8.28 -4.49
N THR A 59 -5.01 7.86 -4.11
CA THR A 59 -4.53 8.01 -2.73
C THR A 59 -4.27 9.48 -2.41
N ALA A 60 -3.63 10.23 -3.31
CA ALA A 60 -3.45 11.68 -3.13
C ALA A 60 -4.79 12.41 -3.01
N VAL A 61 -5.78 12.04 -3.84
CA VAL A 61 -7.15 12.58 -3.75
C VAL A 61 -7.78 12.25 -2.39
N GLY A 62 -7.68 11.00 -1.92
CA GLY A 62 -8.20 10.59 -0.61
C GLY A 62 -7.55 11.32 0.55
N ARG A 63 -6.22 11.48 0.55
CA ARG A 63 -5.48 12.24 1.58
C ARG A 63 -5.90 13.70 1.60
N ALA A 64 -6.10 14.31 0.43
CA ALA A 64 -6.55 15.69 0.32
C ALA A 64 -7.96 15.87 0.90
N VAL A 65 -8.86 14.91 0.66
CA VAL A 65 -10.21 14.92 1.26
C VAL A 65 -10.15 14.86 2.78
N GLU A 66 -9.36 13.95 3.36
CA GLU A 66 -9.16 13.84 4.82
C GLU A 66 -8.60 15.14 5.41
N LYS A 67 -7.53 15.69 4.82
CA LYS A 67 -6.91 16.94 5.27
C LYS A 67 -7.88 18.12 5.20
N LEU A 68 -8.66 18.21 4.12
CA LEU A 68 -9.66 19.25 3.96
C LEU A 68 -10.74 19.16 5.05
N VAL A 69 -11.25 17.96 5.34
CA VAL A 69 -12.28 17.78 6.38
C VAL A 69 -11.70 18.04 7.78
N ALA A 70 -10.45 17.67 8.04
CA ALA A 70 -9.75 18.04 9.27
C ALA A 70 -9.68 19.58 9.44
N GLU A 71 -9.36 20.31 8.38
CA GLU A 71 -9.35 21.78 8.37
C GLU A 71 -10.76 22.36 8.58
N VAL A 72 -11.81 21.76 8.01
CA VAL A 72 -13.20 22.16 8.27
C VAL A 72 -13.52 22.08 9.77
N HIS A 73 -13.10 21.00 10.43
CA HIS A 73 -13.28 20.85 11.88
C HIS A 73 -12.45 21.85 12.68
N ALA A 74 -11.20 22.09 12.29
CA ALA A 74 -10.30 23.04 12.95
C ALA A 74 -10.83 24.48 12.86
N ILE A 75 -11.24 24.92 11.67
CA ILE A 75 -11.79 26.27 11.45
C ILE A 75 -13.12 26.43 12.20
N ARG A 76 -14.01 25.44 12.16
CA ARG A 76 -15.34 25.56 12.78
C ARG A 76 -15.22 25.83 14.30
N GLY A 77 -14.41 25.05 15.01
CA GLY A 77 -14.42 25.03 16.47
C GLY A 77 -15.81 24.71 17.02
N ASP A 78 -16.32 25.55 17.92
CA ASP A 78 -17.67 25.41 18.50
C ASP A 78 -18.75 26.26 17.80
N ARG A 79 -18.40 26.97 16.73
CA ARG A 79 -19.31 27.93 16.08
C ARG A 79 -20.41 27.21 15.28
N PRO A 80 -21.68 27.67 15.35
CA PRO A 80 -22.72 27.26 14.40
C PRO A 80 -22.25 27.52 12.97
N THR A 81 -22.16 26.45 12.18
CA THR A 81 -21.54 26.49 10.85
C THR A 81 -22.44 25.87 9.80
N VAL A 82 -22.52 26.52 8.65
CA VAL A 82 -23.13 26.01 7.42
C VAL A 82 -22.02 25.64 6.44
N LEU A 83 -22.01 24.38 6.01
CA LEU A 83 -21.15 23.89 4.94
C LEU A 83 -21.87 23.98 3.61
N PHE A 84 -21.22 24.62 2.65
CA PHE A 84 -21.60 24.56 1.24
C PHE A 84 -20.58 23.69 0.51
N ILE A 85 -21.03 22.68 -0.21
CA ILE A 85 -20.17 21.75 -0.94
C ILE A 85 -20.54 21.85 -2.41
N GLY A 86 -19.60 22.24 -3.27
CA GLY A 86 -19.87 22.39 -4.70
C GLY A 86 -18.62 22.16 -5.54
N GLY A 87 -18.79 22.06 -6.86
CA GLY A 87 -17.68 21.89 -7.80
C GLY A 87 -17.87 20.71 -8.74
N ARG A 88 -16.77 20.26 -9.35
CA ARG A 88 -16.71 19.18 -10.35
C ARG A 88 -15.52 18.28 -10.05
N GLY A 89 -15.82 17.00 -9.88
CA GLY A 89 -14.85 15.94 -9.65
C GLY A 89 -15.51 14.56 -9.76
N PRO A 90 -14.71 13.48 -9.60
CA PRO A 90 -15.22 12.12 -9.55
C PRO A 90 -16.29 11.93 -8.46
N LEU A 91 -17.30 11.10 -8.70
CA LEU A 91 -18.39 10.88 -7.74
C LEU A 91 -17.87 10.27 -6.43
N ALA A 92 -16.84 9.42 -6.49
CA ALA A 92 -16.19 8.83 -5.32
C ALA A 92 -15.71 9.89 -4.31
N VAL A 93 -15.28 11.07 -4.78
CA VAL A 93 -14.85 12.19 -3.91
C VAL A 93 -16.03 12.74 -3.10
N PHE A 94 -17.19 12.89 -3.74
CA PHE A 94 -18.40 13.36 -3.06
C PHE A 94 -18.93 12.32 -2.07
N VAL A 95 -18.85 11.03 -2.41
CA VAL A 95 -19.15 9.95 -1.45
C VAL A 95 -18.23 10.04 -0.23
N HIS A 96 -16.92 10.19 -0.43
CA HIS A 96 -15.96 10.28 0.66
C HIS A 96 -16.21 11.51 1.55
N LEU A 97 -16.46 12.68 0.96
CA LEU A 97 -16.84 13.89 1.71
C LEU A 97 -18.12 13.66 2.53
N GLY A 98 -19.15 13.05 1.92
CA GLY A 98 -20.39 12.73 2.64
C GLY A 98 -20.18 11.76 3.80
N TYR A 99 -19.30 10.77 3.62
CA TYR A 99 -18.94 9.81 4.66
C TYR A 99 -18.29 10.50 5.88
N LEU A 100 -17.27 11.33 5.66
CA LEU A 100 -16.57 12.03 6.73
C LEU A 100 -17.44 13.09 7.41
N LEU A 101 -18.28 13.79 6.64
CA LEU A 101 -19.17 14.84 7.15
C LEU A 101 -20.53 14.31 7.65
N SER A 102 -20.75 12.99 7.66
CA SER A 102 -21.99 12.37 8.14
C SER A 102 -22.34 12.75 9.58
N LYS A 103 -21.33 12.88 10.44
CA LYS A 103 -21.46 13.28 11.86
C LYS A 103 -21.26 14.78 12.10
N PHE A 104 -21.14 15.58 11.04
CA PHE A 104 -21.00 17.02 11.18
C PHE A 104 -22.31 17.62 11.70
N GLY A 105 -22.30 18.14 12.93
CA GLY A 105 -23.49 18.67 13.62
C GLY A 105 -24.00 20.04 13.14
N GLY A 106 -23.48 20.57 12.03
CA GLY A 106 -23.99 21.79 11.39
C GLY A 106 -24.75 21.49 10.10
N ARG A 107 -25.30 22.55 9.48
CA ARG A 107 -26.10 22.43 8.25
C ARG A 107 -25.20 22.19 7.03
N GLN A 108 -25.62 21.35 6.10
CA GLN A 108 -24.88 20.95 4.90
C GLN A 108 -25.74 21.18 3.65
N VAL A 109 -25.21 21.93 2.70
CA VAL A 109 -25.87 22.26 1.43
C VAL A 109 -24.95 21.88 0.29
N VAL A 110 -25.40 20.96 -0.56
CA VAL A 110 -24.68 20.63 -1.80
C VAL A 110 -25.15 21.55 -2.93
N LEU A 111 -24.21 22.14 -3.63
CA LEU A 111 -24.42 22.93 -4.84
C LEU A 111 -24.17 22.03 -6.04
N ASN A 112 -25.14 21.93 -6.95
CA ASN A 112 -24.98 21.17 -8.19
C ASN A 112 -25.63 21.89 -9.37
N GLN A 113 -25.09 21.70 -10.57
CA GLN A 113 -25.69 22.19 -11.82
C GLN A 113 -26.53 21.08 -12.49
N PRO A 114 -27.67 21.41 -13.10
CA PRO A 114 -28.43 20.46 -13.87
C PRO A 114 -27.63 20.00 -15.12
N PRO A 115 -27.90 18.78 -15.63
CA PRO A 115 -27.33 18.31 -16.89
C PRO A 115 -27.59 19.32 -18.03
N GLY A 116 -26.58 19.55 -18.88
CA GLY A 116 -26.69 20.48 -20.01
C GLY A 116 -26.26 21.93 -19.72
N GLY A 117 -25.89 22.25 -18.48
CA GLY A 117 -25.46 23.59 -18.09
C GLY A 117 -26.65 24.45 -17.66
N GLY A 118 -26.57 25.02 -16.46
CA GLY A 118 -27.63 25.81 -15.84
C GLY A 118 -27.14 26.45 -14.54
N PRO A 119 -28.00 27.22 -13.84
CA PRO A 119 -27.62 27.81 -12.57
C PRO A 119 -27.31 26.71 -11.54
N TRP A 120 -26.40 27.01 -10.62
CA TRP A 120 -26.17 26.16 -9.44
C TRP A 120 -27.42 26.20 -8.56
N GLU A 121 -27.93 25.03 -8.20
CA GLU A 121 -29.08 24.84 -7.33
C GLU A 121 -28.64 24.37 -5.94
N HIS A 122 -29.41 24.69 -4.90
CA HIS A 122 -29.08 24.40 -3.51
C HIS A 122 -29.84 23.18 -3.00
N PHE A 123 -29.12 22.12 -2.66
CA PHE A 123 -29.66 20.88 -2.13
C PHE A 123 -29.33 20.78 -0.64
N ALA A 124 -30.25 21.24 0.23
CA ALA A 124 -30.08 21.13 1.67
C ALA A 124 -30.22 19.66 2.10
N MET A 125 -29.20 19.14 2.78
CA MET A 125 -29.10 17.72 3.12
C MET A 125 -29.85 17.37 4.42
N GLU A 126 -30.50 18.36 5.03
CA GLU A 126 -31.40 18.24 6.18
C GLU A 126 -32.83 18.59 5.81
N GLY A 127 -33.79 17.90 6.42
CA GLY A 127 -35.21 18.18 6.31
C GLY A 127 -36.06 16.98 6.67
N ALA A 128 -37.32 17.22 7.04
CA ALA A 128 -38.30 16.14 7.17
C ALA A 128 -38.77 15.72 5.77
N ALA A 129 -38.82 14.42 5.52
CA ALA A 129 -39.44 13.89 4.31
C ALA A 129 -40.95 14.13 4.37
N ALA A 130 -41.49 14.79 3.34
CA ALA A 130 -42.94 14.78 3.11
C ALA A 130 -43.36 13.41 2.57
N GLU A 131 -44.61 13.02 2.77
CA GLU A 131 -45.17 11.84 2.08
C GLU A 131 -45.14 12.08 0.57
N ALA A 132 -44.20 11.43 -0.10
CA ALA A 132 -44.00 11.50 -1.54
C ALA A 132 -43.73 10.09 -2.08
N PRO A 133 -44.01 9.82 -3.38
CA PRO A 133 -43.63 8.57 -4.01
C PRO A 133 -42.13 8.28 -3.84
N PRO A 134 -41.71 7.00 -3.79
CA PRO A 134 -40.30 6.65 -3.74
C PRO A 134 -39.57 7.21 -4.96
N LEU A 135 -38.35 7.72 -4.75
CA LEU A 135 -37.54 8.26 -5.84
C LEU A 135 -36.89 7.09 -6.58
N PHE A 136 -36.46 6.07 -5.84
CA PHE A 136 -36.00 4.81 -6.40
C PHE A 136 -37.15 3.82 -6.45
N ASP A 137 -37.62 3.49 -7.64
CA ASP A 137 -38.73 2.59 -7.89
C ASP A 137 -38.30 1.16 -8.24
N LEU A 138 -36.99 0.93 -8.48
CA LEU A 138 -36.44 -0.37 -8.82
C LEU A 138 -35.39 -0.82 -7.80
N LEU A 139 -35.76 -1.84 -7.02
CA LEU A 139 -34.86 -2.62 -6.18
C LEU A 139 -34.65 -4.01 -6.78
N ALA A 140 -33.42 -4.39 -7.08
CA ALA A 140 -33.12 -5.69 -7.68
C ALA A 140 -31.92 -6.37 -7.01
N GLY A 141 -32.01 -7.69 -6.80
CA GLY A 141 -30.91 -8.50 -6.27
C GLY A 141 -30.74 -8.46 -4.76
N MET A 142 -31.65 -7.78 -4.05
CA MET A 142 -31.75 -7.89 -2.61
C MET A 142 -32.43 -9.22 -2.25
N PRO A 143 -31.79 -10.09 -1.44
CA PRO A 143 -32.41 -11.31 -0.94
C PRO A 143 -33.61 -11.02 -0.04
N ALA A 144 -34.61 -11.92 -0.03
CA ALA A 144 -35.75 -11.83 0.88
C ALA A 144 -35.37 -12.16 2.33
N GLU A 145 -34.44 -13.11 2.48
CA GLU A 145 -33.89 -13.60 3.75
C GLU A 145 -32.36 -13.45 3.76
N ASP A 146 -31.74 -13.66 4.91
CA ASP A 146 -30.30 -13.50 5.06
C ASP A 146 -29.56 -14.65 4.36
N VAL A 147 -28.49 -14.33 3.63
CA VAL A 147 -27.73 -15.27 2.82
C VAL A 147 -26.31 -15.43 3.42
N PRO A 148 -25.94 -16.63 3.91
CA PRO A 148 -24.62 -16.89 4.48
C PRO A 148 -23.59 -17.11 3.35
N SER A 149 -23.35 -16.07 2.55
CA SER A 149 -22.37 -16.08 1.47
C SER A 149 -21.14 -15.27 1.88
N SER A 150 -19.99 -15.94 1.94
CA SER A 150 -18.69 -15.28 2.12
C SER A 150 -18.26 -14.56 0.85
N GLY A 151 -17.88 -13.29 0.97
CA GLY A 151 -17.42 -12.45 -0.15
C GLY A 151 -17.97 -11.03 -0.10
N ARG A 152 -17.64 -10.22 -1.10
CA ARG A 152 -18.02 -8.82 -1.19
C ARG A 152 -19.39 -8.63 -1.79
N VAL A 153 -20.15 -7.70 -1.22
CA VAL A 153 -21.46 -7.29 -1.76
C VAL A 153 -21.29 -6.03 -2.62
N GLY A 154 -21.65 -6.12 -3.90
CA GLY A 154 -21.73 -4.95 -4.78
C GLY A 154 -23.05 -4.21 -4.58
N ILE A 155 -22.98 -2.92 -4.28
CA ILE A 155 -24.14 -2.04 -4.13
C ILE A 155 -24.10 -0.99 -5.24
N TYR A 156 -25.08 -1.03 -6.13
CA TYR A 156 -25.23 -0.07 -7.22
C TYR A 156 -26.41 0.87 -6.98
N ILE A 157 -26.13 2.17 -6.97
CA ILE A 157 -27.14 3.22 -6.79
C ILE A 157 -27.15 4.09 -8.03
N ASP A 158 -28.29 4.19 -8.73
CA ASP A 158 -28.39 4.98 -9.97
C ASP A 158 -29.65 5.84 -10.05
N THR A 159 -29.49 7.13 -10.36
CA THR A 159 -30.60 8.06 -10.65
C THR A 159 -30.67 8.45 -12.13
N ALA A 160 -29.80 7.89 -12.97
CA ALA A 160 -29.72 8.20 -14.40
C ALA A 160 -30.57 7.24 -15.25
N GLY A 161 -31.30 6.30 -14.65
CA GLY A 161 -32.12 5.33 -15.35
C GLY A 161 -31.33 4.23 -16.06
N ARG A 162 -30.05 4.02 -15.71
CA ARG A 162 -29.18 3.06 -16.40
C ARG A 162 -29.41 1.64 -15.88
N ASP A 163 -29.46 0.67 -16.80
CA ASP A 163 -29.47 -0.76 -16.44
C ASP A 163 -28.12 -1.41 -16.74
N THR A 164 -27.09 -1.04 -15.97
CA THR A 164 -25.77 -1.68 -16.11
C THR A 164 -25.84 -3.16 -15.72
N PRO A 165 -25.36 -4.11 -16.56
CA PRO A 165 -25.41 -5.53 -16.25
C PRO A 165 -24.73 -5.87 -14.91
N ARG A 166 -25.26 -6.88 -14.18
CA ARG A 166 -24.63 -7.34 -12.92
C ARG A 166 -23.20 -7.84 -13.11
N ALA A 167 -22.91 -8.42 -14.27
CA ALA A 167 -21.59 -8.92 -14.63
C ALA A 167 -20.52 -7.83 -14.51
N THR A 168 -20.80 -6.60 -14.97
CA THR A 168 -19.87 -5.46 -14.88
C THR A 168 -19.36 -5.19 -13.46
N PHE A 169 -20.23 -5.33 -12.46
CA PHE A 169 -19.86 -5.13 -11.05
C PHE A 169 -19.15 -6.35 -10.47
N ALA A 170 -19.64 -7.55 -10.80
CA ALA A 170 -19.04 -8.80 -10.36
C ALA A 170 -17.62 -9.00 -10.92
N ASP A 171 -17.38 -8.57 -12.15
CA ASP A 171 -16.09 -8.69 -12.83
C ASP A 171 -15.04 -7.80 -12.14
N LEU A 172 -15.37 -6.55 -11.79
CA LEU A 172 -14.46 -5.70 -11.01
C LEU A 172 -14.08 -6.34 -9.67
N ILE A 173 -15.06 -6.88 -8.94
CA ILE A 173 -14.81 -7.50 -7.62
C ILE A 173 -13.84 -8.70 -7.76
N LYS A 174 -14.06 -9.53 -8.79
CA LYS A 174 -13.18 -10.67 -9.09
C LYS A 174 -11.81 -10.24 -9.59
N GLU A 175 -11.72 -9.18 -10.39
CA GLU A 175 -10.46 -8.62 -10.89
C GLU A 175 -9.58 -8.12 -9.75
N GLU A 176 -10.18 -7.51 -8.73
CA GLU A 176 -9.53 -7.08 -7.48
C GLU A 176 -9.22 -8.25 -6.52
N GLY A 177 -9.58 -9.48 -6.89
CA GLY A 177 -9.21 -10.70 -6.16
C GLY A 177 -10.15 -11.09 -5.00
N ASP A 178 -11.36 -10.56 -4.95
CA ASP A 178 -12.36 -10.89 -3.93
C ASP A 178 -13.48 -11.79 -4.51
N HIS A 179 -14.17 -12.52 -3.64
CA HIS A 179 -15.34 -13.31 -4.03
C HIS A 179 -16.59 -12.42 -4.07
N VAL A 180 -17.57 -12.75 -4.91
CA VAL A 180 -18.83 -11.98 -5.01
C VAL A 180 -19.89 -12.70 -4.17
N ALA A 181 -20.33 -12.07 -3.08
CA ALA A 181 -21.44 -12.57 -2.27
C ALA A 181 -22.80 -12.23 -2.89
N GLY A 182 -22.92 -11.06 -3.51
CA GLY A 182 -24.16 -10.62 -4.16
C GLY A 182 -24.04 -9.24 -4.80
N ILE A 183 -24.95 -8.92 -5.72
CA ILE A 183 -25.04 -7.60 -6.36
C ILE A 183 -26.46 -7.05 -6.18
N VAL A 184 -26.58 -5.98 -5.39
CA VAL A 184 -27.83 -5.29 -5.08
C VAL A 184 -27.87 -3.97 -5.83
N LYS A 185 -28.99 -3.70 -6.53
CA LYS A 185 -29.21 -2.48 -7.29
C LYS A 185 -30.39 -1.71 -6.71
N LEU A 186 -30.19 -0.43 -6.41
CA LEU A 186 -31.24 0.54 -6.14
C LEU A 186 -31.20 1.60 -7.24
N ARG A 187 -32.23 1.67 -8.08
CA ARG A 187 -32.24 2.60 -9.21
C ARG A 187 -33.59 3.22 -9.46
N SER A 188 -33.58 4.29 -10.23
CA SER A 188 -34.77 4.79 -10.91
C SER A 188 -34.96 4.08 -12.26
N SER A 189 -36.20 3.85 -12.66
CA SER A 189 -36.56 3.27 -13.97
C SER A 189 -36.29 4.23 -15.14
N ALA A 190 -36.31 5.53 -14.87
CA ALA A 190 -36.01 6.60 -15.82
C ALA A 190 -35.03 7.63 -15.21
N PRO A 191 -34.34 8.45 -16.03
CA PRO A 191 -33.50 9.53 -15.52
C PRO A 191 -34.29 10.49 -14.63
N LEU A 192 -33.86 10.65 -13.38
CA LEU A 192 -34.48 11.56 -12.43
C LEU A 192 -33.84 12.95 -12.50
N ARG A 193 -34.68 13.98 -12.66
CA ARG A 193 -34.30 15.36 -12.38
C ARG A 193 -34.60 15.67 -10.92
N LEU A 194 -33.59 15.55 -10.06
CA LEU A 194 -33.71 15.90 -8.65
C LEU A 194 -33.85 17.42 -8.47
N THR A 195 -34.79 17.81 -7.63
CA THR A 195 -34.99 19.19 -7.17
C THR A 195 -34.67 19.29 -5.67
N PRO A 196 -34.50 20.51 -5.13
CA PRO A 196 -34.27 20.69 -3.69
C PRO A 196 -35.34 20.07 -2.78
N LYS A 197 -36.58 19.91 -3.27
CA LYS A 197 -37.69 19.31 -2.50
C LYS A 197 -37.55 17.79 -2.34
N ASP A 198 -36.78 17.14 -3.21
CA ASP A 198 -36.64 15.69 -3.23
C ASP A 198 -35.56 15.18 -2.26
N VAL A 199 -34.68 16.06 -1.79
CA VAL A 199 -33.50 15.70 -0.98
C VAL A 199 -33.86 14.96 0.32
N PRO A 200 -34.87 15.38 1.11
CA PRO A 200 -35.22 14.64 2.32
C PRO A 200 -35.65 13.19 2.04
N ALA A 201 -36.43 12.96 0.97
CA ALA A 201 -36.85 11.62 0.57
C ALA A 201 -35.67 10.79 0.04
N LEU A 202 -34.75 11.42 -0.70
CA LEU A 202 -33.50 10.81 -1.18
C LEU A 202 -32.66 10.29 -0.02
N VAL A 203 -32.37 11.15 0.97
CA VAL A 203 -31.54 10.79 2.13
C VAL A 203 -32.19 9.64 2.91
N LEU A 204 -33.50 9.71 3.18
CA LEU A 204 -34.21 8.67 3.90
C LEU A 204 -34.14 7.31 3.20
N GLN A 205 -34.42 7.26 1.89
CA GLN A 205 -34.37 6.01 1.11
C GLN A 205 -32.96 5.43 1.06
N LEU A 206 -31.93 6.27 0.90
CA LEU A 206 -30.54 5.82 0.90
C LEU A 206 -30.10 5.27 2.26
N THR A 207 -30.47 5.93 3.36
CA THR A 207 -30.16 5.46 4.72
C THR A 207 -30.83 4.12 5.01
N GLN A 208 -32.11 3.98 4.67
CA GLN A 208 -32.83 2.70 4.82
C GLN A 208 -32.16 1.61 3.99
N PHE A 209 -31.91 1.87 2.71
CA PHE A 209 -31.30 0.90 1.81
C PHE A 209 -29.90 0.46 2.27
N LEU A 210 -29.01 1.39 2.58
CA LEU A 210 -27.63 1.08 3.01
C LEU A 210 -27.57 0.43 4.40
N SER A 211 -28.62 0.58 5.22
CA SER A 211 -28.73 -0.17 6.48
C SER A 211 -29.17 -1.63 6.28
N GLN A 212 -30.00 -1.90 5.26
CA GLN A 212 -30.59 -3.22 5.05
C GLN A 212 -29.77 -4.09 4.08
N ALA A 213 -29.30 -3.52 2.97
CA ALA A 213 -28.67 -4.30 1.89
C ALA A 213 -27.43 -5.06 2.35
N PRO A 214 -26.47 -4.47 3.10
CA PRO A 214 -25.34 -5.22 3.63
C PRO A 214 -25.76 -6.25 4.69
N ALA A 215 -26.77 -5.93 5.52
CA ALA A 215 -27.22 -6.79 6.60
C ALA A 215 -27.78 -8.15 6.12
N ARG A 216 -28.30 -8.21 4.88
CA ARG A 216 -28.73 -9.47 4.24
C ARG A 216 -27.59 -10.45 3.93
N TYR A 217 -26.34 -10.02 4.10
CA TYR A 217 -25.15 -10.84 3.88
C TYR A 217 -24.28 -10.77 5.14
N PRO A 218 -24.60 -11.55 6.19
CA PRO A 218 -23.91 -11.49 7.48
C PRO A 218 -22.43 -11.89 7.37
N ASP A 219 -22.08 -12.84 6.51
CA ASP A 219 -20.72 -13.39 6.36
C ASP A 219 -19.88 -12.65 5.30
N ARG A 220 -20.32 -11.46 4.85
CA ARG A 220 -19.63 -10.71 3.80
C ARG A 220 -18.23 -10.25 4.23
N SER A 221 -17.29 -10.21 3.29
CA SER A 221 -15.95 -9.65 3.50
C SER A 221 -15.93 -8.12 3.46
N GLY A 222 -16.89 -7.50 2.77
CA GLY A 222 -17.01 -6.05 2.65
C GLY A 222 -18.06 -5.61 1.64
N VAL A 223 -18.02 -4.33 1.26
CA VAL A 223 -18.94 -3.73 0.27
C VAL A 223 -18.15 -3.08 -0.86
N SER A 224 -18.66 -3.16 -2.09
CA SER A 224 -18.22 -2.31 -3.21
C SER A 224 -19.35 -1.37 -3.61
N LEU A 225 -19.09 -0.07 -3.58
CA LEU A 225 -20.08 0.94 -3.85
C LEU A 225 -19.91 1.52 -5.26
N PHE A 226 -20.96 1.40 -6.07
CA PHE A 226 -21.06 1.92 -7.42
C PHE A 226 -22.14 3.00 -7.46
N VAL A 227 -21.78 4.23 -7.76
CA VAL A 227 -22.72 5.36 -7.76
C VAL A 227 -22.85 5.95 -9.15
N GLY A 228 -24.11 6.15 -9.56
CA GLY A 228 -24.48 6.73 -10.83
C GLY A 228 -25.48 7.87 -10.65
N GLY A 229 -25.05 9.11 -10.86
CA GLY A 229 -25.95 10.25 -10.71
C GLY A 229 -25.20 11.56 -10.52
N PRO A 230 -25.89 12.63 -10.12
CA PRO A 230 -25.28 13.92 -9.85
C PRO A 230 -24.60 13.95 -8.48
N ALA A 231 -23.73 14.95 -8.24
CA ALA A 231 -22.86 15.04 -7.07
C ALA A 231 -23.62 14.99 -5.72
N GLN A 232 -24.80 15.58 -5.65
CA GLN A 232 -25.64 15.56 -4.45
C GLN A 232 -26.15 14.16 -4.09
N VAL A 233 -26.33 13.26 -5.06
CA VAL A 233 -26.65 11.85 -4.79
C VAL A 233 -25.45 11.14 -4.22
N ALA A 234 -24.27 11.31 -4.82
CA ALA A 234 -23.03 10.71 -4.31
C ALA A 234 -22.71 11.18 -2.89
N PHE A 235 -22.89 12.47 -2.60
CA PHE A 235 -22.73 13.01 -1.25
C PHE A 235 -23.76 12.43 -0.26
N ALA A 236 -25.04 12.33 -0.64
CA ALA A 236 -26.07 11.73 0.18
C ALA A 236 -25.81 10.24 0.46
N VAL A 237 -25.30 9.50 -0.53
CA VAL A 237 -24.86 8.10 -0.37
C VAL A 237 -23.78 8.02 0.70
N GLY A 238 -22.75 8.86 0.60
CA GLY A 238 -21.69 8.96 1.60
C GLY A 238 -22.22 9.19 3.02
N ARG A 239 -23.13 10.16 3.18
CA ARG A 239 -23.75 10.46 4.48
C ARG A 239 -24.60 9.33 5.04
N ALA A 240 -25.24 8.55 4.16
CA ALA A 240 -26.11 7.44 4.54
C ALA A 240 -25.33 6.19 4.98
N ILE A 241 -24.01 6.13 4.76
CA ILE A 241 -23.17 5.03 5.23
C ILE A 241 -23.05 5.10 6.75
N ASN A 242 -23.50 4.02 7.42
CA ASN A 242 -23.22 3.79 8.83
C ASN A 242 -22.07 2.77 8.97
N PRO A 243 -20.87 3.17 9.44
CA PRO A 243 -19.73 2.27 9.58
C PRO A 243 -19.98 1.05 10.47
N THR A 244 -20.89 1.15 11.43
CA THR A 244 -21.25 0.04 12.33
C THR A 244 -22.08 -1.03 11.63
N VAL A 245 -22.89 -0.64 10.64
CA VAL A 245 -23.79 -1.56 9.91
C VAL A 245 -23.13 -2.06 8.64
N VAL A 246 -22.54 -1.16 7.85
CA VAL A 246 -21.94 -1.49 6.54
C VAL A 246 -20.62 -2.24 6.72
N GLY A 247 -19.86 -1.93 7.78
CA GLY A 247 -18.53 -2.48 8.04
C GLY A 247 -17.42 -1.47 7.77
N LYS A 248 -16.17 -1.89 8.00
CA LYS A 248 -14.95 -1.05 7.88
C LYS A 248 -14.16 -1.29 6.58
N ASP A 249 -14.78 -1.87 5.55
CA ASP A 249 -14.13 -2.04 4.25
C ASP A 249 -15.12 -1.83 3.10
N ILE A 250 -15.27 -0.57 2.71
CA ILE A 250 -16.17 -0.12 1.65
C ILE A 250 -15.34 0.37 0.48
N TRP A 251 -15.26 -0.41 -0.60
CA TRP A 251 -14.58 0.05 -1.81
C TRP A 251 -15.38 1.16 -2.47
N LEU A 252 -14.76 2.31 -2.63
CA LEU A 252 -15.23 3.33 -3.56
C LEU A 252 -14.80 2.92 -4.96
N THR A 253 -15.71 3.12 -5.91
CA THR A 253 -15.45 2.87 -7.33
C THR A 253 -15.81 4.10 -8.15
N GLU A 254 -15.13 4.27 -9.27
CA GLU A 254 -15.43 5.33 -10.22
C GLU A 254 -15.65 4.73 -11.61
N TYR A 255 -16.66 5.22 -12.33
CA TYR A 255 -16.86 4.80 -13.72
C TYR A 255 -15.97 5.61 -14.64
N ARG A 256 -14.97 4.94 -15.22
CA ARG A 256 -14.09 5.48 -16.26
C ARG A 256 -14.29 4.68 -17.53
N ALA A 257 -15.12 5.22 -18.41
CA ALA A 257 -15.59 4.54 -19.60
C ALA A 257 -14.46 3.78 -20.33
N PRO A 258 -14.65 2.49 -20.64
CA PRO A 258 -15.91 1.74 -20.56
C PRO A 258 -16.12 0.95 -19.25
N ARG A 259 -15.27 1.11 -18.21
CA ARG A 259 -15.26 0.23 -17.04
C ARG A 259 -15.33 0.98 -15.72
N TYR A 260 -15.67 0.27 -14.65
CA TYR A 260 -15.41 0.76 -13.30
C TYR A 260 -13.96 0.46 -12.92
N GLU A 261 -13.37 1.30 -12.10
CA GLU A 261 -12.13 1.02 -11.40
C GLU A 261 -12.32 1.24 -9.89
N ARG A 262 -11.54 0.52 -9.09
CA ARG A 262 -11.48 0.74 -7.65
C ARG A 262 -10.64 1.99 -7.36
N VAL A 263 -11.18 2.85 -6.51
CA VAL A 263 -10.56 4.10 -6.05
C VAL A 263 -9.72 3.79 -4.79
N TYR A 264 -10.37 3.64 -3.63
CA TYR A 264 -9.79 3.20 -2.35
C TYR A 264 -10.90 2.69 -1.42
N SER A 265 -10.56 2.16 -0.24
CA SER A 265 -11.55 1.72 0.76
C SER A 265 -11.90 2.84 1.76
N LEU A 266 -13.12 2.82 2.31
CA LEU A 266 -13.51 3.56 3.51
C LEU A 266 -13.61 2.63 4.73
N PRO A 267 -13.21 3.09 5.94
CA PRO A 267 -12.57 4.38 6.23
C PRO A 267 -11.23 4.49 5.50
N PHE A 268 -10.93 5.68 4.98
CA PHE A 268 -9.74 5.89 4.18
C PHE A 268 -8.50 5.72 5.05
N ASN A 269 -7.65 4.80 4.65
CA ASN A 269 -6.40 4.52 5.33
C ASN A 269 -5.29 4.43 4.28
N PRO A 270 -4.60 5.55 3.98
CA PRO A 270 -3.67 5.63 2.85
C PRO A 270 -2.48 4.67 2.97
N ARG A 271 -2.17 4.25 4.19
CA ARG A 271 -1.26 3.18 4.65
C ARG A 271 -1.14 3.50 6.14
N ARG A 272 -1.45 2.54 7.03
CA ARG A 272 -1.15 2.74 8.45
C ARG A 272 0.34 2.52 8.57
N GLU A 273 1.10 3.57 8.86
CA GLU A 273 2.33 3.34 9.59
C GLU A 273 1.93 2.59 10.86
N PRO A 274 2.53 1.41 11.11
CA PRO A 274 2.19 0.61 12.27
C PRO A 274 2.41 1.47 13.52
N GLU A 275 1.37 1.62 14.33
CA GLU A 275 1.47 2.40 15.56
C GLU A 275 2.47 1.70 16.49
N ILE A 276 3.62 2.33 16.71
CA ILE A 276 4.66 1.82 17.60
C ILE A 276 4.16 2.00 19.04
N PRO A 277 3.96 0.91 19.81
CA PRO A 277 3.51 1.04 21.18
C PRO A 277 4.47 1.88 22.03
N ARG A 278 3.93 2.85 22.78
CA ARG A 278 4.70 3.81 23.59
C ARG A 278 4.73 3.47 25.08
N GLY A 279 4.27 2.28 25.48
CA GLY A 279 4.32 1.84 26.86
C GLY A 279 5.75 1.77 27.39
N ALA A 280 5.93 1.94 28.70
CA ALA A 280 7.26 1.85 29.33
C ALA A 280 7.91 0.47 29.12
N GLU A 281 7.09 -0.59 29.12
CA GLU A 281 7.53 -1.96 28.82
C GLU A 281 8.00 -2.09 27.37
N ASP A 282 7.24 -1.55 26.41
CA ASP A 282 7.62 -1.57 24.99
C ASP A 282 8.90 -0.77 24.73
N ALA A 283 9.06 0.38 25.38
CA ALA A 283 10.26 1.20 25.30
C ALA A 283 11.50 0.49 25.87
N ASN A 284 11.35 -0.26 26.97
CA ASN A 284 12.43 -1.07 27.52
C ASN A 284 12.79 -2.24 26.58
N ALA A 285 11.80 -2.94 26.04
CA ALA A 285 12.03 -4.03 25.09
C ALA A 285 12.77 -3.55 23.82
N ARG A 286 12.44 -2.35 23.31
CA ARG A 286 13.19 -1.75 22.20
C ARG A 286 14.61 -1.36 22.59
N ARG A 287 14.85 -0.97 23.84
CA ARG A 287 16.21 -0.73 24.34
C ARG A 287 17.04 -2.01 24.41
N ASP A 288 16.43 -3.11 24.84
CA ASP A 288 17.12 -4.41 24.84
C ASP A 288 17.52 -4.83 23.41
N VAL A 289 16.65 -4.59 22.42
CA VAL A 289 16.97 -4.80 21.00
C VAL A 289 18.11 -3.89 20.55
N LEU A 290 18.07 -2.61 20.93
CA LEU A 290 19.11 -1.63 20.61
C LEU A 290 20.48 -2.07 21.13
N ASP A 291 20.54 -2.52 22.39
CA ASP A 291 21.76 -2.99 23.04
C ASP A 291 22.31 -4.24 22.34
N ALA A 292 21.44 -5.22 22.03
CA ALA A 292 21.84 -6.40 21.28
C ALA A 292 22.37 -6.05 19.88
N MET A 293 21.71 -5.16 19.14
CA MET A 293 22.19 -4.71 17.83
C MET A 293 23.55 -3.99 17.94
N ALA A 294 23.74 -3.16 18.96
CA ALA A 294 24.99 -2.46 19.23
C ALA A 294 26.14 -3.44 19.50
N ASP A 295 25.89 -4.52 20.26
CA ASP A 295 26.86 -5.58 20.50
C ASP A 295 27.28 -6.27 19.19
N GLY A 296 26.32 -6.56 18.30
CA GLY A 296 26.60 -7.15 16.99
C GLY A 296 27.46 -6.26 16.10
N ILE A 297 27.20 -4.95 16.11
CA ILE A 297 27.99 -3.94 15.38
C ILE A 297 29.39 -3.81 16.00
N ALA A 298 29.51 -3.80 17.32
CA ALA A 298 30.81 -3.77 18.00
C ALA A 298 31.66 -5.00 17.65
N GLU A 299 31.05 -6.19 17.58
CA GLU A 299 31.70 -7.41 17.11
C GLU A 299 32.20 -7.27 15.66
N LEU A 300 31.35 -6.75 14.78
CA LEU A 300 31.72 -6.51 13.38
C LEU A 300 32.93 -5.56 13.26
N LYS A 301 32.89 -4.42 13.97
CA LYS A 301 34.00 -3.43 13.98
C LYS A 301 35.30 -4.04 14.50
N ARG A 302 35.22 -5.01 15.42
CA ARG A 302 36.39 -5.67 16.02
C ARG A 302 37.05 -6.68 15.08
N PHE A 303 36.27 -7.43 14.30
CA PHE A 303 36.79 -8.57 13.55
C PHE A 303 36.80 -8.41 12.03
N LEU A 304 36.06 -7.44 11.48
CA LEU A 304 36.05 -7.25 10.04
C LEU A 304 37.33 -6.53 9.59
N GLU A 305 38.07 -7.16 8.67
CA GLU A 305 39.34 -6.69 8.12
C GLU A 305 39.21 -6.53 6.60
N PRO A 306 40.10 -5.76 5.94
CA PRO A 306 40.06 -5.56 4.48
C PRO A 306 40.06 -6.87 3.67
N LYS A 307 40.78 -7.90 4.17
CA LYS A 307 40.85 -9.24 3.55
C LYS A 307 39.50 -10.00 3.58
N HIS A 308 38.57 -9.62 4.47
CA HIS A 308 37.25 -10.23 4.54
C HIS A 308 36.31 -9.66 3.47
N LEU A 309 36.59 -8.44 2.97
CA LEU A 309 35.73 -7.82 1.98
C LEU A 309 35.82 -8.55 0.63
N PRO A 310 34.69 -8.76 -0.07
CA PRO A 310 34.67 -9.62 -1.24
C PRO A 310 35.40 -9.03 -2.45
N ASP A 311 36.13 -9.87 -3.18
CA ASP A 311 36.82 -9.47 -4.41
C ASP A 311 35.85 -9.09 -5.54
N GLY A 312 36.30 -8.17 -6.40
CA GLY A 312 35.61 -7.78 -7.64
C GLY A 312 34.49 -6.76 -7.49
N ILE A 313 34.19 -6.31 -6.27
CA ILE A 313 33.23 -5.22 -6.00
C ILE A 313 33.96 -3.93 -5.65
N LEU A 314 34.82 -3.98 -4.63
CA LEU A 314 35.64 -2.84 -4.20
C LEU A 314 37.10 -3.03 -4.66
N PRO A 315 37.69 -2.03 -5.33
CA PRO A 315 39.15 -1.96 -5.50
C PRO A 315 39.88 -2.01 -4.16
N ASP A 316 41.11 -2.51 -4.11
CA ASP A 316 41.86 -2.68 -2.86
C ASP A 316 42.02 -1.37 -2.07
N SER A 317 42.24 -0.25 -2.78
CA SER A 317 42.31 1.09 -2.17
C SER A 317 40.99 1.54 -1.53
N GLU A 318 39.85 1.02 -2.00
CA GLU A 318 38.52 1.30 -1.44
C GLU A 318 38.17 0.35 -0.30
N ARG A 319 38.75 -0.86 -0.24
CA ARG A 319 38.54 -1.79 0.89
C ARG A 319 39.08 -1.24 2.20
N GLU A 320 40.29 -0.70 2.17
CA GLU A 320 40.89 -0.04 3.34
C GLU A 320 40.04 1.16 3.80
N ARG A 321 39.56 1.97 2.85
CA ARG A 321 38.67 3.11 3.14
C ARG A 321 37.33 2.67 3.71
N PHE A 322 36.77 1.58 3.21
CA PHE A 322 35.52 1.01 3.68
C PHE A 322 35.65 0.58 5.15
N ILE A 323 36.71 -0.17 5.50
CA ILE A 323 36.98 -0.57 6.88
C ILE A 323 37.25 0.64 7.78
N ALA A 324 38.06 1.60 7.31
CA ALA A 324 38.32 2.81 8.07
C ALA A 324 37.03 3.64 8.33
N ARG A 325 36.08 3.62 7.39
CA ARG A 325 34.75 4.24 7.56
C ARG A 325 33.94 3.48 8.59
N LEU A 326 33.81 2.15 8.47
CA LEU A 326 33.14 1.29 9.45
C LEU A 326 33.66 1.52 10.88
N GLN A 327 34.97 1.57 11.06
CA GLN A 327 35.60 1.77 12.37
C GLN A 327 35.27 3.12 13.01
N LYS A 328 35.09 4.17 12.20
CA LYS A 328 34.75 5.53 12.65
C LYS A 328 33.26 5.75 12.93
N LEU A 329 32.39 4.80 12.58
CA LEU A 329 30.95 4.96 12.80
C LEU A 329 30.59 4.85 14.29
N ASP A 330 29.99 5.90 14.83
CA ASP A 330 29.45 5.93 16.18
C ASP A 330 27.93 5.97 16.17
N GLN A 331 27.31 5.34 17.16
CA GLN A 331 25.86 5.36 17.30
C GLN A 331 25.39 6.73 17.81
N ALA A 332 24.46 7.37 17.10
CA ALA A 332 23.85 8.62 17.56
C ALA A 332 22.90 8.37 18.74
N ARG A 333 22.87 9.29 19.71
CA ARG A 333 22.06 9.16 20.95
C ARG A 333 20.55 9.38 20.75
N GLN A 334 20.10 9.91 19.62
CA GLN A 334 18.69 10.22 19.38
C GLN A 334 18.28 9.75 17.98
N ALA A 335 17.39 8.76 17.93
CA ALA A 335 16.54 8.56 16.77
C ALA A 335 15.60 9.77 16.66
N ARG A 336 15.50 10.36 15.46
CA ARG A 336 14.37 11.24 15.16
C ARG A 336 13.13 10.37 15.03
N ASP A 337 11.99 10.90 15.47
CA ASP A 337 10.74 10.14 15.69
C ASP A 337 10.14 9.43 14.45
N ASP A 338 10.72 9.56 13.25
CA ASP A 338 10.08 9.13 11.99
C ASP A 338 10.91 8.19 11.07
N ASP A 339 12.18 7.87 11.36
CA ASP A 339 13.01 7.07 10.44
C ASP A 339 13.32 5.65 10.96
N ALA A 340 13.21 4.63 10.10
CA ALA A 340 13.48 3.22 10.45
C ALA A 340 14.99 2.92 10.66
N PHE A 341 15.86 3.55 9.86
CA PHE A 341 17.32 3.49 10.00
C PHE A 341 17.94 4.67 9.24
N GLU A 342 18.88 5.38 9.86
CA GLU A 342 19.64 6.44 9.18
C GLU A 342 21.14 6.14 9.27
N LEU A 343 21.82 6.05 8.12
CA LEU A 343 23.28 6.07 8.05
C LEU A 343 23.76 7.41 7.48
N ARG A 344 24.52 8.15 8.29
CA ARG A 344 25.22 9.37 7.87
C ARG A 344 26.71 9.09 7.84
N ALA A 345 27.12 8.30 6.86
CA ALA A 345 28.47 7.78 6.79
C ALA A 345 29.55 8.87 6.68
N LEU A 346 29.23 10.02 6.05
CA LEU A 346 30.10 11.19 5.99
C LEU A 346 30.24 11.93 7.33
N GLU A 347 29.20 11.90 8.17
CA GLU A 347 29.19 12.50 9.50
C GLU A 347 29.75 11.53 10.55
N GLY A 348 30.04 10.28 10.18
CA GLY A 348 30.57 9.26 11.08
C GLY A 348 29.54 8.68 12.04
N HIS A 349 28.24 8.79 11.72
CA HIS A 349 27.18 8.35 12.62
C HIS A 349 26.14 7.44 11.96
N TYR A 350 25.55 6.55 12.76
CA TYR A 350 24.38 5.77 12.38
C TYR A 350 23.31 5.82 13.49
N THR A 351 22.06 5.64 13.09
CA THR A 351 20.90 5.65 13.98
C THR A 351 20.01 4.45 13.68
N LEU A 352 19.66 3.70 14.72
CA LEU A 352 18.67 2.62 14.66
C LEU A 352 17.32 3.21 15.07
N GLY A 353 16.36 3.22 14.14
CA GLY A 353 15.05 3.82 14.34
C GLY A 353 14.10 2.98 15.19
N GLU A 354 13.12 3.61 15.83
CA GLU A 354 12.16 2.88 16.66
C GLU A 354 11.38 1.80 15.89
N GLY A 355 11.04 2.07 14.62
CA GLY A 355 10.37 1.09 13.76
C GLY A 355 11.23 -0.16 13.57
N LEU A 356 12.50 -0.01 13.24
CA LEU A 356 13.41 -1.15 13.10
C LEU A 356 13.53 -1.96 14.41
N LEU A 357 13.65 -1.27 15.54
CA LEU A 357 13.73 -1.93 16.84
C LEU A 357 12.43 -2.68 17.17
N GLU A 358 11.27 -2.10 16.85
CA GLU A 358 9.97 -2.74 17.04
C GLU A 358 9.81 -3.97 16.14
N ALA A 359 10.22 -3.88 14.87
CA ALA A 359 10.17 -5.00 13.92
C ALA A 359 10.97 -6.22 14.41
N LEU A 360 12.10 -5.98 15.09
CA LEU A 360 12.97 -7.02 15.61
C LEU A 360 12.66 -7.43 17.05
N ARG A 361 11.68 -6.82 17.71
CA ARG A 361 11.34 -7.09 19.12
C ARG A 361 11.05 -8.56 19.42
N ARG A 362 10.52 -9.29 18.44
CA ARG A 362 10.21 -10.74 18.57
C ARG A 362 11.36 -11.66 18.17
N SER A 363 12.47 -11.10 17.68
CA SER A 363 13.67 -11.86 17.33
C SER A 363 14.47 -12.18 18.59
N THR A 364 15.27 -13.24 18.52
CA THR A 364 16.24 -13.55 19.57
C THR A 364 17.40 -12.52 19.57
N PRO A 365 18.13 -12.36 20.70
CA PRO A 365 19.28 -11.47 20.75
C PRO A 365 20.35 -11.76 19.69
N GLN A 366 20.57 -13.04 19.38
CA GLN A 366 21.52 -13.44 18.34
C GLN A 366 21.04 -13.01 16.94
N GLU A 367 19.76 -13.17 16.64
CA GLU A 367 19.18 -12.71 15.37
C GLU A 367 19.26 -11.18 15.24
N GLN A 368 19.05 -10.45 16.35
CA GLN A 368 19.20 -8.99 16.38
C GLN A 368 20.65 -8.58 16.09
N GLN A 369 21.63 -9.22 16.73
CA GLN A 369 23.06 -9.01 16.50
C GLN A 369 23.44 -9.29 15.05
N ASP A 370 23.05 -10.44 14.52
CA ASP A 370 23.43 -10.88 13.17
C ASP A 370 22.76 -10.02 12.10
N PHE A 371 21.50 -9.65 12.30
CA PHE A 371 20.81 -8.72 11.42
C PHE A 371 21.47 -7.33 11.43
N ALA A 372 21.91 -6.82 12.59
CA ALA A 372 22.60 -5.54 12.67
C ALA A 372 23.91 -5.53 11.85
N LYS A 373 24.65 -6.64 11.84
CA LYS A 373 25.86 -6.80 11.01
C LYS A 373 25.54 -6.74 9.51
N LEU A 374 24.50 -7.45 9.08
CA LEU A 374 24.04 -7.43 7.68
C LEU A 374 23.59 -6.03 7.26
N LEU A 375 22.74 -5.40 8.08
CA LEU A 375 22.19 -4.08 7.81
C LEU A 375 23.31 -3.03 7.68
N LEU A 376 24.26 -3.00 8.62
CA LEU A 376 25.32 -1.99 8.59
C LEU A 376 26.21 -2.15 7.35
N LEU A 377 26.55 -3.38 6.95
CA LEU A 377 27.32 -3.63 5.73
C LEU A 377 26.53 -3.27 4.47
N HIS A 378 25.25 -3.63 4.41
CA HIS A 378 24.35 -3.30 3.31
C HIS A 378 24.30 -1.79 3.08
N GLU A 379 24.08 -1.03 4.15
CA GLU A 379 23.93 0.42 4.11
C GLU A 379 25.25 1.14 3.80
N LEU A 380 26.39 0.61 4.27
CA LEU A 380 27.71 1.13 3.88
C LEU A 380 28.00 0.92 2.39
N VAL A 381 27.54 -0.18 1.81
CA VAL A 381 27.65 -0.41 0.36
C VAL A 381 26.75 0.57 -0.39
N HIS A 382 25.53 0.83 0.09
CA HIS A 382 24.65 1.84 -0.51
C HIS A 382 25.26 3.24 -0.50
N ASP A 383 25.89 3.66 0.60
CA ASP A 383 26.60 4.94 0.65
C ASP A 383 27.72 5.00 -0.40
N TRP A 384 28.48 3.91 -0.59
CA TRP A 384 29.48 3.82 -1.67
C TRP A 384 28.85 3.84 -3.07
N GLN A 385 27.70 3.18 -3.27
CA GLN A 385 26.92 3.20 -4.50
C GLN A 385 26.22 4.54 -4.76
N THR A 386 26.39 5.53 -3.88
CA THR A 386 25.73 6.85 -3.92
C THR A 386 24.21 6.80 -3.78
N LEU A 387 23.67 5.68 -3.25
CA LEU A 387 22.28 5.56 -2.87
C LEU A 387 22.13 6.11 -1.44
N ARG A 388 21.41 7.22 -1.29
CA ARG A 388 21.22 7.94 -0.03
C ARG A 388 19.73 8.19 0.20
N SER A 389 19.32 8.43 1.44
CA SER A 389 17.93 8.78 1.77
C SER A 389 17.38 9.94 0.91
N THR A 390 18.24 10.88 0.53
CA THR A 390 17.88 12.05 -0.31
C THR A 390 17.58 11.73 -1.78
N ASN A 391 18.05 10.61 -2.33
CA ASN A 391 17.79 10.22 -3.71
C ASN A 391 17.08 8.86 -3.84
N HIS A 392 16.92 8.12 -2.75
CA HIS A 392 16.27 6.81 -2.72
C HIS A 392 14.86 6.84 -3.33
N LEU A 393 14.05 7.86 -3.04
CA LEU A 393 12.71 8.00 -3.63
C LEU A 393 12.73 8.25 -5.14
N ALA A 394 13.74 8.97 -5.65
CA ALA A 394 13.89 9.23 -7.08
C ALA A 394 14.36 7.97 -7.82
N VAL A 395 15.32 7.23 -7.25
CA VAL A 395 15.79 5.93 -7.75
C VAL A 395 14.73 4.85 -7.61
N GLY A 396 13.86 4.94 -6.60
CA GLY A 396 12.76 4.00 -6.35
C GLY A 396 11.82 3.81 -7.53
N ARG A 397 11.67 4.84 -8.38
CA ARG A 397 10.89 4.76 -9.62
C ARG A 397 11.52 3.80 -10.64
N ALA A 398 12.84 3.61 -10.60
CA ALA A 398 13.59 2.67 -11.43
C ALA A 398 13.72 1.32 -10.71
N CYS A 399 12.58 0.65 -10.49
CA CYS A 399 12.45 -0.57 -9.69
C CYS A 399 13.54 -1.63 -9.95
N PHE A 400 13.84 -1.91 -11.22
CA PHE A 400 14.85 -2.91 -11.61
C PHE A 400 16.27 -2.50 -11.23
N VAL A 401 16.60 -1.21 -11.40
CA VAL A 401 17.91 -0.68 -11.03
C VAL A 401 18.09 -0.76 -9.52
N LEU A 402 17.09 -0.32 -8.76
CA LEU A 402 17.15 -0.37 -7.31
C LEU A 402 17.23 -1.80 -6.78
N GLU A 403 16.48 -2.75 -7.35
CA GLU A 403 16.58 -4.17 -7.03
C GLU A 403 17.98 -4.74 -7.27
N GLN A 404 18.62 -4.38 -8.38
CA GLN A 404 19.97 -4.84 -8.70
C GLN A 404 20.99 -4.30 -7.68
N VAL A 405 20.83 -3.03 -7.28
CA VAL A 405 21.69 -2.35 -6.29
C VAL A 405 21.52 -2.99 -4.91
N ASP A 406 20.29 -3.23 -4.46
CA ASP A 406 19.98 -3.96 -3.22
C ASP A 406 20.56 -5.37 -3.22
N CYS A 407 20.33 -6.15 -4.29
CA CYS A 407 20.83 -7.52 -4.38
C CYS A 407 22.35 -7.57 -4.29
N ALA A 408 23.05 -6.61 -4.90
CA ALA A 408 24.50 -6.50 -4.81
C ALA A 408 24.98 -6.16 -3.40
N ALA A 409 24.30 -5.26 -2.69
CA ALA A 409 24.61 -4.89 -1.31
C ALA A 409 24.39 -6.06 -0.33
N ASP A 410 23.25 -6.76 -0.45
CA ASP A 410 22.96 -7.98 0.33
C ASP A 410 24.00 -9.08 0.07
N ALA A 411 24.33 -9.35 -1.20
CA ALA A 411 25.33 -10.36 -1.56
C ALA A 411 26.74 -9.99 -1.06
N PHE A 412 27.10 -8.70 -1.09
CA PHE A 412 28.34 -8.20 -0.51
C PHE A 412 28.38 -8.46 1.00
N ALA A 413 27.32 -8.09 1.73
CA ALA A 413 27.26 -8.25 3.18
C ALA A 413 27.38 -9.73 3.59
N VAL A 414 26.63 -10.62 2.93
CA VAL A 414 26.70 -12.07 3.18
C VAL A 414 28.11 -12.61 2.89
N ARG A 415 28.74 -12.23 1.77
CA ARG A 415 30.12 -12.68 1.43
C ARG A 415 31.14 -12.18 2.46
N ALA A 416 31.05 -10.92 2.89
CA ALA A 416 31.96 -10.35 3.88
C ALA A 416 31.86 -11.06 5.23
N LEU A 417 30.65 -11.33 5.70
CA LEU A 417 30.40 -12.04 6.96
C LEU A 417 30.84 -13.50 6.88
N MET A 418 30.57 -14.18 5.76
CA MET A 418 31.08 -15.53 5.52
C MET A 418 32.61 -15.58 5.57
N ASN A 419 33.30 -14.65 4.92
CA ASN A 419 34.77 -14.61 4.94
C ASN A 419 35.31 -14.38 6.36
N MET A 420 34.71 -13.45 7.10
CA MET A 420 35.06 -13.17 8.50
C MET A 420 34.86 -14.41 9.39
N GLU A 421 33.72 -15.10 9.29
CA GLU A 421 33.45 -16.30 10.07
C GLU A 421 34.38 -17.48 9.73
N LEU A 422 34.71 -17.65 8.44
CA LEU A 422 35.59 -18.72 8.00
C LEU A 422 37.05 -18.48 8.41
N ASP A 423 37.47 -17.22 8.51
CA ASP A 423 38.78 -16.85 9.04
C ASP A 423 38.85 -17.06 10.56
N THR A 424 37.93 -16.44 11.30
CA THR A 424 37.90 -16.47 12.77
C THR A 424 37.61 -17.86 13.34
N GLY A 425 36.75 -18.66 12.68
CA GLY A 425 36.39 -20.01 13.12
C GLY A 425 37.25 -21.14 12.55
N GLY A 426 38.21 -20.82 11.68
CA GLY A 426 39.19 -21.77 11.14
C GLY A 426 38.59 -23.03 10.51
N THR A 427 39.20 -24.19 10.79
CA THR A 427 38.82 -25.49 10.20
C THR A 427 37.40 -25.91 10.57
N LYS A 428 36.94 -25.63 11.80
CA LYS A 428 35.58 -25.95 12.25
C LYS A 428 34.54 -25.16 11.45
N ALA A 429 34.76 -23.87 11.24
CA ALA A 429 33.85 -23.06 10.43
C ALA A 429 33.82 -23.52 8.97
N ARG A 430 34.98 -23.87 8.39
CA ARG A 430 35.08 -24.41 7.02
C ARG A 430 34.33 -25.73 6.84
N ALA A 431 34.36 -26.61 7.82
CA ALA A 431 33.57 -27.85 7.80
C ALA A 431 32.05 -27.60 7.85
N GLN A 432 31.62 -26.43 8.32
CA GLN A 432 30.22 -26.01 8.48
C GLN A 432 29.80 -24.92 7.48
N VAL A 433 30.55 -24.75 6.39
CA VAL A 433 30.34 -23.65 5.42
C VAL A 433 28.90 -23.56 4.91
N ARG A 434 28.27 -24.72 4.65
CA ARG A 434 26.88 -24.81 4.19
C ARG A 434 25.91 -24.24 5.20
N ASP A 435 26.03 -24.68 6.45
CA ASP A 435 25.09 -24.30 7.52
C ASP A 435 25.24 -22.81 7.85
N ARG A 436 26.48 -22.29 7.84
CA ARG A 436 26.78 -20.87 8.03
C ARG A 436 26.23 -20.00 6.90
N LEU A 437 26.42 -20.41 5.65
CA LEU A 437 25.84 -19.68 4.52
C LEU A 437 24.32 -19.66 4.58
N ARG A 438 23.70 -20.80 4.91
CA ARG A 438 22.24 -20.88 5.10
C ARG A 438 21.76 -20.02 6.27
N HIS A 439 22.55 -19.88 7.34
CA HIS A 439 22.26 -18.95 8.43
C HIS A 439 22.16 -17.51 7.92
N TRP A 440 23.20 -17.00 7.25
CA TRP A 440 23.20 -15.62 6.74
C TRP A 440 22.10 -15.35 5.71
N LEU A 441 21.79 -16.30 4.84
CA LEU A 441 20.70 -16.15 3.88
C LEU A 441 19.31 -16.16 4.55
N ARG A 442 19.12 -16.94 5.62
CA ARG A 442 17.92 -16.86 6.45
C ARG A 442 17.83 -15.51 7.16
N MET A 443 18.95 -14.96 7.61
CA MET A 443 18.96 -13.62 8.23
C MET A 443 18.59 -12.51 7.24
N VAL A 444 18.98 -12.61 5.97
CA VAL A 444 18.49 -11.70 4.92
C VAL A 444 16.97 -11.81 4.76
N LEU A 445 16.43 -13.03 4.65
CA LEU A 445 14.99 -13.26 4.56
C LEU A 445 14.23 -12.77 5.80
N HIS A 446 14.79 -13.01 6.99
CA HIS A 446 14.26 -12.56 8.27
C HIS A 446 14.17 -11.05 8.35
N GLY A 447 15.22 -10.34 7.91
CA GLY A 447 15.24 -8.90 7.80
C GLY A 447 14.13 -8.37 6.90
N ILE A 448 14.02 -8.91 5.68
CA ILE A 448 12.98 -8.52 4.72
C ILE A 448 11.58 -8.71 5.33
N SER A 449 11.30 -9.88 5.91
CA SER A 449 9.99 -10.17 6.47
C SER A 449 9.67 -9.40 7.74
N SER A 450 10.65 -9.11 8.59
CA SER A 450 10.40 -8.37 9.83
C SER A 450 9.90 -6.96 9.53
N PHE A 451 10.50 -6.29 8.54
CA PHE A 451 10.00 -4.99 8.07
C PHE A 451 8.64 -5.08 7.40
N ASP A 452 8.44 -6.04 6.50
CA ASP A 452 7.15 -6.18 5.82
C ASP A 452 6.03 -6.52 6.82
N ILE A 453 6.29 -7.37 7.83
CA ILE A 453 5.31 -7.72 8.88
C ILE A 453 5.01 -6.52 9.76
N MET A 454 6.01 -5.68 10.04
CA MET A 454 5.76 -4.44 10.74
C MET A 454 4.88 -3.52 9.87
N GLU A 455 5.25 -3.28 8.60
CA GLU A 455 4.52 -2.38 7.67
C GLU A 455 3.09 -2.87 7.35
N HIS A 456 2.90 -4.17 7.20
CA HIS A 456 1.65 -4.75 6.65
C HIS A 456 0.91 -5.69 7.61
N GLY A 457 1.50 -6.05 8.75
CA GLY A 457 0.93 -7.03 9.67
C GLY A 457 1.13 -8.47 9.18
N SER A 458 0.11 -9.33 9.34
CA SER A 458 0.21 -10.74 8.98
C SER A 458 0.12 -11.02 7.47
N LYS A 459 -0.11 -9.99 6.65
CA LYS A 459 -0.27 -10.13 5.20
C LYS A 459 0.11 -8.86 4.45
N ILE A 460 0.90 -8.99 3.39
CA ILE A 460 1.20 -7.88 2.47
C ILE A 460 -0.03 -7.58 1.60
N GLU A 461 -0.75 -6.52 1.92
CA GLU A 461 -1.92 -6.06 1.15
C GLU A 461 -1.54 -5.48 -0.22
N GLN A 462 -0.41 -4.77 -0.28
CA GLN A 462 0.10 -4.14 -1.51
C GLN A 462 1.47 -4.70 -1.87
N LEU A 463 1.47 -5.88 -2.51
CA LEU A 463 2.71 -6.55 -2.89
C LEU A 463 3.31 -5.90 -4.15
N ALA A 464 4.31 -5.04 -3.96
CA ALA A 464 5.13 -4.54 -5.05
C ALA A 464 5.86 -5.70 -5.75
N GLU A 465 5.93 -5.67 -7.09
CA GLU A 465 6.55 -6.73 -7.87
C GLU A 465 8.05 -6.87 -7.58
N ARG A 466 8.74 -5.75 -7.31
CA ARG A 466 10.13 -5.75 -6.82
C ARG A 466 10.26 -6.51 -5.50
N ARG A 467 9.35 -6.29 -4.54
CA ARG A 467 9.36 -7.00 -3.27
C ARG A 467 9.14 -8.51 -3.48
N LEU A 468 8.19 -8.88 -4.34
CA LEU A 468 7.97 -10.28 -4.75
C LEU A 468 9.26 -10.91 -5.29
N ARG A 469 9.93 -10.27 -6.26
CA ARG A 469 11.21 -10.76 -6.80
C ARG A 469 12.29 -10.89 -5.73
N ARG A 470 12.41 -9.93 -4.80
CA ARG A 470 13.38 -10.00 -3.70
C ARG A 470 13.19 -11.25 -2.84
N TYR A 471 11.96 -11.62 -2.49
CA TYR A 471 11.69 -12.91 -1.81
C TYR A 471 12.12 -14.10 -2.65
N LEU A 472 11.72 -14.14 -3.93
CA LEU A 472 12.01 -15.28 -4.80
C LEU A 472 13.54 -15.46 -5.01
N ILE A 473 14.27 -14.37 -5.20
CA ILE A 473 15.74 -14.35 -5.33
C ILE A 473 16.39 -14.96 -4.09
N TRP A 474 16.07 -14.46 -2.90
CA TRP A 474 16.72 -14.93 -1.67
C TRP A 474 16.28 -16.33 -1.24
N HIS A 475 15.03 -16.71 -1.52
CA HIS A 475 14.60 -18.09 -1.35
C HIS A 475 15.36 -19.04 -2.30
N LEU A 476 15.60 -18.63 -3.55
CA LEU A 476 16.39 -19.43 -4.49
C LEU A 476 17.86 -19.51 -4.07
N GLN A 477 18.45 -18.42 -3.57
CA GLN A 477 19.80 -18.46 -3.01
C GLN A 477 19.88 -19.44 -1.82
N LEU A 478 18.88 -19.47 -0.94
CA LEU A 478 18.85 -20.42 0.18
C LEU A 478 18.77 -21.88 -0.29
N ALA A 479 18.03 -22.16 -1.37
CA ALA A 479 17.99 -23.47 -2.00
C ALA A 479 19.33 -23.84 -2.65
N ARG A 480 19.96 -22.91 -3.39
CA ARG A 480 21.30 -23.10 -3.97
C ARG A 480 22.36 -23.36 -2.90
N ALA A 481 22.27 -22.67 -1.76
CA ALA A 481 23.20 -22.85 -0.64
C ALA A 481 23.22 -24.28 -0.07
N ALA A 482 22.13 -25.05 -0.24
CA ALA A 482 22.10 -26.45 0.19
C ALA A 482 23.13 -27.34 -0.54
N THR A 483 23.63 -26.88 -1.69
CA THR A 483 24.59 -27.64 -2.51
C THR A 483 26.05 -27.24 -2.28
N VAL A 484 26.30 -26.21 -1.46
CA VAL A 484 27.64 -25.74 -1.14
C VAL A 484 28.37 -26.78 -0.26
N SER A 485 29.64 -27.03 -0.57
CA SER A 485 30.50 -28.00 0.14
C SER A 485 31.78 -27.37 0.67
N ASP A 486 32.25 -26.28 0.06
CA ASP A 486 33.48 -25.58 0.44
C ASP A 486 33.32 -24.06 0.27
N ALA A 487 34.32 -23.33 0.77
CA ALA A 487 34.34 -21.87 0.77
C ALA A 487 34.36 -21.26 -0.64
N SER A 488 34.97 -21.92 -1.63
CA SER A 488 35.04 -21.38 -2.99
C SER A 488 33.67 -21.38 -3.68
N HIS A 489 32.80 -22.33 -3.31
CA HIS A 489 31.44 -22.40 -3.82
C HIS A 489 30.55 -21.23 -3.36
N VAL A 490 30.84 -20.64 -2.19
CA VAL A 490 30.10 -19.46 -1.69
C VAL A 490 30.24 -18.29 -2.66
N ASP A 491 31.48 -18.03 -3.08
CA ASP A 491 31.81 -16.96 -4.01
C ASP A 491 31.24 -17.25 -5.41
N ALA A 492 31.38 -18.48 -5.89
CA ALA A 492 30.79 -18.92 -7.17
C ALA A 492 29.25 -18.79 -7.19
N MET A 493 28.59 -18.97 -6.04
CA MET A 493 27.14 -18.84 -5.91
C MET A 493 26.66 -17.38 -5.91
N LEU A 494 27.32 -16.52 -5.13
CA LEU A 494 26.85 -15.17 -4.84
C LEU A 494 27.41 -14.09 -5.79
N ARG A 495 28.50 -14.37 -6.52
CA ARG A 495 29.09 -13.41 -7.46
C ARG A 495 28.22 -13.16 -8.71
N PRO A 496 27.67 -14.16 -9.39
CA PRO A 496 26.84 -13.91 -10.56
C PRO A 496 25.53 -13.23 -10.16
N ALA A 497 25.10 -12.22 -10.92
CA ALA A 497 23.78 -11.63 -10.75
C ALA A 497 22.70 -12.71 -10.95
N LEU A 498 21.74 -12.74 -10.02
CA LEU A 498 20.59 -13.64 -10.03
C LEU A 498 19.33 -12.79 -10.12
N SER A 499 18.49 -13.09 -11.10
CA SER A 499 17.15 -12.51 -11.24
C SER A 499 16.13 -13.64 -11.23
N VAL A 500 15.04 -13.46 -10.48
CA VAL A 500 13.93 -14.41 -10.42
C VAL A 500 12.63 -13.64 -10.56
N GLU A 501 11.76 -14.08 -11.47
CA GLU A 501 10.52 -13.39 -11.81
C GLU A 501 9.38 -14.38 -12.05
N LEU A 502 8.15 -13.95 -11.74
CA LEU A 502 6.92 -14.61 -12.15
C LEU A 502 6.27 -13.81 -13.27
N ALA A 503 5.91 -14.47 -14.37
CA ALA A 503 5.22 -13.80 -15.47
C ALA A 503 4.33 -14.77 -16.27
N PRO A 504 3.19 -14.30 -16.83
CA PRO A 504 2.63 -12.95 -16.65
C PRO A 504 1.95 -12.78 -15.27
N LEU A 505 1.89 -11.55 -14.77
CA LEU A 505 1.18 -11.17 -13.54
C LEU A 505 0.26 -9.98 -13.80
N ALA A 506 -0.97 -10.04 -13.27
CA ALA A 506 -1.88 -8.92 -13.26
C ALA A 506 -1.53 -7.96 -12.12
N GLY A 507 -1.55 -6.66 -12.40
CA GLY A 507 -1.22 -5.64 -11.41
C GLY A 507 -1.53 -4.23 -11.91
N LYS A 508 -1.34 -3.25 -11.02
CA LYS A 508 -1.50 -1.82 -11.31
C LYS A 508 -0.26 -1.04 -10.87
N ILE A 509 -0.01 0.11 -11.50
CA ILE A 509 1.09 0.99 -11.06
C ILE A 509 0.61 1.78 -9.84
N ASP A 510 1.34 1.68 -8.73
CA ASP A 510 1.23 2.58 -7.59
C ASP A 510 1.68 3.97 -8.04
N THR A 511 0.80 4.96 -8.02
CA THR A 511 1.09 6.32 -8.47
C THR A 511 2.02 7.08 -7.53
N GLU A 512 2.13 6.66 -6.26
CA GLU A 512 3.04 7.29 -5.29
C GLU A 512 4.49 6.84 -5.50
N ARG A 513 4.71 5.52 -5.62
CA ARG A 513 6.04 4.91 -5.75
C ARG A 513 6.45 4.60 -7.19
N HIS A 514 5.51 4.68 -8.13
CA HIS A 514 5.66 4.25 -9.54
C HIS A 514 6.07 2.77 -9.69
N GLU A 515 5.72 1.92 -8.72
CA GLU A 515 5.99 0.48 -8.74
C GLU A 515 4.75 -0.29 -9.19
N LYS A 516 4.93 -1.40 -9.91
CA LYS A 516 3.80 -2.32 -10.18
C LYS A 516 3.44 -3.08 -8.91
N VAL A 517 2.22 -2.89 -8.43
CA VAL A 517 1.61 -3.69 -7.36
C VAL A 517 0.91 -4.88 -7.99
N VAL A 518 1.33 -6.08 -7.58
CA VAL A 518 0.78 -7.35 -8.05
C VAL A 518 -0.60 -7.56 -7.43
N THR A 519 -1.62 -7.71 -8.26
CA THR A 519 -2.98 -8.03 -7.84
C THR A 519 -3.19 -9.54 -7.77
N ARG A 520 -2.77 -10.28 -8.80
CA ARG A 520 -2.88 -11.75 -8.86
C ARG A 520 -1.99 -12.37 -9.94
N ALA A 521 -1.72 -13.66 -9.78
CA ALA A 521 -1.21 -14.49 -10.86
C ALA A 521 -2.29 -14.78 -11.92
N LEU A 522 -1.85 -15.12 -13.13
CA LEU A 522 -2.69 -15.58 -14.23
C LEU A 522 -2.57 -17.11 -14.39
N PRO A 523 -3.52 -17.78 -15.06
CA PRO A 523 -3.51 -19.24 -15.20
C PRO A 523 -2.25 -19.80 -15.89
N ASP A 524 -1.60 -18.98 -16.71
CA ASP A 524 -0.39 -19.27 -17.47
C ASP A 524 0.88 -18.66 -16.84
N THR A 525 0.83 -18.20 -15.57
CA THR A 525 2.02 -17.71 -14.86
C THR A 525 3.08 -18.80 -14.75
N GLU A 526 4.31 -18.42 -15.10
CA GLU A 526 5.52 -19.24 -15.03
C GLU A 526 6.57 -18.57 -14.15
N LEU A 527 7.56 -19.35 -13.72
CA LEU A 527 8.75 -18.85 -13.05
C LEU A 527 9.93 -18.78 -14.01
N PHE A 528 10.59 -17.63 -14.04
CA PHE A 528 11.79 -17.37 -14.81
C PHE A 528 12.95 -17.10 -13.86
N CYS A 529 14.12 -17.61 -14.19
CA CYS A 529 15.35 -17.35 -13.47
C CYS A 529 16.48 -17.10 -14.47
N ALA A 530 17.24 -16.02 -14.27
CA ALA A 530 18.45 -15.72 -15.02
C ALA A 530 19.65 -15.68 -14.08
N VAL A 531 20.69 -16.45 -14.39
CA VAL A 531 21.96 -16.45 -13.63
C VAL A 531 23.13 -16.67 -14.55
N GLY A 532 24.16 -15.83 -14.45
CA GLY A 532 25.39 -15.99 -15.23
C GLY A 532 25.17 -16.04 -16.76
N GLY A 533 24.13 -15.37 -17.27
CA GLY A 533 23.75 -15.40 -18.69
C GLY A 533 22.89 -16.60 -19.12
N TYR A 534 22.58 -17.53 -18.22
CA TYR A 534 21.69 -18.67 -18.50
C TYR A 534 20.26 -18.37 -18.08
N LEU A 535 19.31 -18.77 -18.95
CA LEU A 535 17.88 -18.74 -18.65
C LEU A 535 17.39 -20.13 -18.19
N VAL A 536 16.60 -20.10 -17.12
CA VAL A 536 15.75 -21.19 -16.64
C VAL A 536 14.30 -20.70 -16.68
N ARG A 537 13.41 -21.53 -17.21
CA ARG A 537 11.97 -21.26 -17.30
C ARG A 537 11.22 -22.48 -16.81
N GLN A 538 10.25 -22.28 -15.93
CA GLN A 538 9.47 -23.35 -15.33
C GLN A 538 7.98 -23.03 -15.35
N ALA A 539 7.25 -23.74 -16.21
CA ALA A 539 5.80 -23.68 -16.29
C ALA A 539 5.11 -24.50 -15.19
N ARG A 540 3.82 -24.23 -15.00
CA ARG A 540 2.95 -25.02 -14.12
C ARG A 540 2.95 -26.49 -14.51
N ARG A 541 3.11 -27.37 -13.51
CA ARG A 541 3.00 -28.83 -13.67
C ARG A 541 2.66 -29.50 -12.33
N PRO A 542 2.33 -30.80 -12.29
CA PRO A 542 2.05 -31.49 -11.02
C PRO A 542 3.20 -31.28 -10.01
N GLY A 543 2.86 -30.80 -8.81
CA GLY A 543 3.84 -30.51 -7.75
C GLY A 543 4.56 -29.16 -7.85
N PHE A 544 4.33 -28.35 -8.89
CA PHE A 544 4.92 -27.03 -9.03
C PHE A 544 3.92 -26.02 -9.63
N GLU A 545 3.50 -25.06 -8.82
CA GLU A 545 2.47 -24.08 -9.18
C GLU A 545 3.02 -22.66 -8.95
N PRO A 546 3.56 -22.00 -10.00
CA PRO A 546 4.17 -20.67 -9.88
C PRO A 546 3.22 -19.60 -9.35
N GLY A 547 1.93 -19.69 -9.66
CA GLY A 547 0.93 -18.71 -9.25
C GLY A 547 0.75 -18.64 -7.73
N ALA A 548 0.74 -19.78 -7.03
CA ALA A 548 0.67 -19.84 -5.57
C ALA A 548 1.81 -19.10 -4.87
N LEU A 549 2.95 -18.89 -5.53
CA LEU A 549 4.07 -18.18 -4.91
C LEU A 549 3.73 -16.71 -4.62
N VAL A 550 2.79 -16.11 -5.36
CA VAL A 550 2.30 -14.74 -5.08
C VAL A 550 1.64 -14.70 -3.70
N ASP A 551 0.70 -15.60 -3.43
CA ASP A 551 -0.01 -15.62 -2.15
C ASP A 551 0.84 -16.17 -1.01
N ALA A 552 1.76 -17.09 -1.30
CA ALA A 552 2.74 -17.57 -0.32
C ALA A 552 3.64 -16.42 0.16
N VAL A 553 4.12 -15.55 -0.73
CA VAL A 553 4.90 -14.36 -0.35
C VAL A 553 4.03 -13.38 0.44
N ARG A 554 2.80 -13.10 -0.01
CA ARG A 554 1.88 -12.20 0.71
C ARG A 554 1.64 -12.61 2.16
N THR A 555 1.61 -13.92 2.44
CA THR A 555 1.29 -14.48 3.75
C THR A 555 2.51 -14.96 4.52
N TYR A 556 3.72 -14.66 4.04
CA TYR A 556 4.99 -15.11 4.63
C TYR A 556 5.06 -16.65 4.78
N ALA A 557 4.41 -17.40 3.89
CA ALA A 557 4.43 -18.85 3.89
C ALA A 557 5.76 -19.38 3.29
N TYR A 558 6.79 -19.45 4.14
CA TYR A 558 8.15 -19.81 3.70
C TYR A 558 8.27 -21.21 3.10
N GLU A 559 7.56 -22.19 3.64
CA GLU A 559 7.72 -23.60 3.28
C GLU A 559 7.30 -23.88 1.82
N PRO A 560 6.13 -23.44 1.32
CA PRO A 560 5.77 -23.56 -0.09
C PRO A 560 6.79 -22.93 -1.04
N ILE A 561 7.30 -21.74 -0.69
CA ILE A 561 8.30 -21.03 -1.51
C ILE A 561 9.60 -21.83 -1.55
N GLN A 562 10.09 -22.28 -0.40
CA GLN A 562 11.32 -23.08 -0.33
C GLN A 562 11.20 -24.41 -1.08
N LYS A 563 10.08 -25.11 -0.98
CA LYS A 563 9.83 -26.35 -1.74
C LYS A 563 9.91 -26.10 -3.25
N ALA A 564 9.33 -25.00 -3.73
CA ALA A 564 9.41 -24.61 -5.14
C ALA A 564 10.83 -24.28 -5.59
N MET A 565 11.63 -23.59 -4.75
CA MET A 565 13.01 -23.26 -5.10
C MET A 565 13.95 -24.47 -5.08
N VAL A 566 13.78 -25.38 -4.12
CA VAL A 566 14.54 -26.65 -4.09
C VAL A 566 14.26 -27.46 -5.35
N PHE A 567 13.00 -27.57 -5.75
CA PHE A 567 12.61 -28.23 -6.98
C PHE A 567 13.29 -27.63 -8.22
N LEU A 568 13.34 -26.30 -8.31
CA LEU A 568 13.99 -25.59 -9.40
C LEU A 568 15.50 -25.89 -9.45
N VAL A 569 16.17 -25.88 -8.29
CA VAL A 569 17.61 -26.20 -8.18
C VAL A 569 17.88 -27.65 -8.57
N ASP A 570 17.05 -28.59 -8.16
CA ASP A 570 17.24 -30.00 -8.49
C ASP A 570 17.04 -30.29 -9.98
N GLU A 571 16.02 -29.69 -10.60
CA GLU A 571 15.75 -29.86 -12.03
C GLU A 571 16.82 -29.21 -12.92
N HIS A 572 17.29 -28.01 -12.54
CA HIS A 572 18.23 -27.22 -13.34
C HIS A 572 19.62 -27.15 -12.70
N ARG A 573 20.01 -28.23 -11.99
CA ARG A 573 21.24 -28.30 -11.17
C ARG A 573 22.49 -27.81 -11.89
N ALA A 574 22.70 -28.25 -13.13
CA ALA A 574 23.87 -27.87 -13.93
C ALA A 574 24.00 -26.35 -14.17
N LYS A 575 22.88 -25.61 -14.16
CA LYS A 575 22.87 -24.15 -14.36
C LYS A 575 22.83 -23.39 -13.04
N LEU A 576 22.05 -23.88 -12.07
CA LEU A 576 21.81 -23.18 -10.80
C LEU A 576 22.84 -23.49 -9.72
N ALA A 577 23.53 -24.63 -9.81
CA ALA A 577 24.61 -25.03 -8.92
C ALA A 577 25.80 -25.64 -9.71
N PRO A 578 26.42 -24.89 -10.64
CA PRO A 578 27.47 -25.39 -11.54
C PRO A 578 28.78 -25.80 -10.83
N TRP A 579 28.93 -25.47 -9.55
CA TRP A 579 30.09 -25.85 -8.73
C TRP A 579 30.03 -27.30 -8.22
N ILE A 580 28.88 -27.97 -8.35
CA ILE A 580 28.77 -29.41 -8.12
C ILE A 580 29.25 -30.09 -9.42
N VAL A 581 30.56 -30.21 -9.60
CA VAL A 581 31.13 -30.97 -10.73
C VAL A 581 31.08 -32.46 -10.44
#